data_AF-A0A967HYA4-F1
#
_entry.id   AF-A0A967HYA4-F1
#
_cell.length_a   1.000
_cell.length_b   1.000
_cell.length_c   1.000
_cell.angle_alpha   90.00
_cell.angle_beta   90.00
_cell.angle_gamma   90.00
#
_symmetry.space_group_name_H-M   'P 1'
#
loop_
_entity.id
_entity.type
_entity.pdbx_description
1 polymer ?
#
loop_
_entity_poly.entity_id
_entity_poly.type
_entity_poly.pdbx_seq_one_letter_code
_entity_poly.pdbx_strand_id
1 'polypeptide(L)'
;VLPWWLAGMSMIASAFAIDTPLGITGLVAKDGIPGVWYAWSFALGGAGALGAFIFASLLRRSEIITTAELIELRYDGRPAAFLRGFKGVYFGIFANAVTLGWIIKAVWTISAVVAPEMNRHLLLGSILLITLAYTAASGLWGIAATDLIQFLIGSLGS
;
A
#
# COMPACT_ATOMS: atom_id res chain seq x y z
N VAL A 1 14.22 7.14 15.19
CA VAL A 1 13.62 5.80 15.35
C VAL A 1 12.11 5.96 15.47
N LEU A 2 11.32 5.35 14.59
CA LEU A 2 9.86 5.40 14.64
C LEU A 2 9.34 4.57 15.83
N PRO A 3 8.39 5.06 16.64
CA PRO A 3 7.79 4.23 17.68
C PRO A 3 6.96 3.10 17.05
N TRP A 4 6.93 1.93 17.71
CA TRP A 4 6.36 0.70 17.16
C TRP A 4 4.89 0.86 16.74
N TRP A 5 4.10 1.62 17.50
CA TRP A 5 2.69 1.85 17.22
C TRP A 5 2.51 2.71 15.97
N LEU A 6 3.37 3.72 15.74
CA LEU A 6 3.32 4.56 14.55
C LEU A 6 3.75 3.78 13.30
N ALA A 7 4.76 2.92 13.45
CA ALA A 7 5.17 2.02 12.37
C ALA A 7 4.03 1.04 11.99
N GLY A 8 3.36 0.44 12.98
CA GLY A 8 2.21 -0.43 12.74
C GLY A 8 1.03 0.29 12.10
N MET A 9 0.71 1.49 12.58
CA MET A 9 -0.37 2.32 12.00
C MET A 9 -0.05 2.76 10.57
N SER A 10 1.19 3.16 10.29
CA SER A 10 1.61 3.52 8.92
C SER A 10 1.53 2.32 7.97
N MET A 11 1.88 1.10 8.42
CA MET A 11 1.67 -0.11 7.62
C MET A 11 0.19 -0.36 7.30
N ILE A 12 -0.70 -0.20 8.30
CA ILE A 12 -2.15 -0.36 8.09
C ILE A 12 -2.67 0.72 7.15
N ALA A 13 -2.28 1.98 7.36
CA ALA A 13 -2.67 3.11 6.54
C ALA A 13 -2.23 2.94 5.08
N SER A 14 -1.00 2.46 4.84
CA SER A 14 -0.49 2.15 3.51
C SER A 14 -1.27 1.03 2.81
N ALA A 15 -1.89 0.11 3.57
CA ALA A 15 -2.77 -0.93 3.05
C ALA A 15 -4.23 -0.49 2.92
N PHE A 16 -4.63 0.60 3.59
CA PHE A 16 -5.97 1.16 3.59
C PHE A 16 -6.05 2.34 2.63
N ALA A 17 -6.09 2.04 1.34
CA ALA A 17 -6.27 3.04 0.30
C ALA A 17 -7.76 3.19 -0.08
N ILE A 18 -8.08 4.27 -0.81
CA ILE A 18 -9.44 4.63 -1.22
C ILE A 18 -10.17 3.54 -2.03
N ASP A 19 -9.42 2.71 -2.75
CA ASP A 19 -9.91 1.57 -3.51
C ASP A 19 -10.31 0.39 -2.63
N THR A 20 -9.81 0.31 -1.39
CA THR A 20 -10.05 -0.81 -0.48
C THR A 20 -11.51 -0.84 -0.01
N PRO A 21 -12.10 0.22 0.57
CA PRO A 21 -13.53 0.23 0.89
C PRO A 21 -14.42 0.04 -0.36
N LEU A 22 -14.01 0.60 -1.50
CA LEU A 22 -14.71 0.41 -2.78
C LEU A 22 -14.70 -1.06 -3.23
N GLY A 23 -13.57 -1.75 -3.05
CA GLY A 23 -13.43 -3.17 -3.32
C GLY A 23 -14.26 -4.04 -2.38
N ILE A 24 -14.23 -3.77 -1.07
CA ILE A 24 -15.01 -4.51 -0.07
C ILE A 24 -16.52 -4.34 -0.31
N THR A 25 -16.98 -3.11 -0.52
CA THR A 25 -18.39 -2.85 -0.84
C THR A 25 -18.80 -3.48 -2.17
N GLY A 26 -17.92 -3.48 -3.17
CA GLY A 26 -18.13 -4.21 -4.43
C GLY A 26 -18.24 -5.72 -4.25
N LEU A 27 -17.41 -6.33 -3.39
CA LEU A 27 -17.51 -7.75 -3.04
C LEU A 27 -18.81 -8.06 -2.32
N VAL A 28 -19.21 -7.23 -1.35
CA VAL A 28 -20.48 -7.40 -0.64
C VAL A 28 -21.68 -7.25 -1.58
N ALA A 29 -21.63 -6.30 -2.50
CA ALA A 29 -22.70 -6.07 -3.47
C ALA A 29 -22.88 -7.27 -4.43
N LYS A 30 -21.79 -7.97 -4.77
CA LYS A 30 -21.81 -9.09 -5.71
C LYS A 30 -22.06 -10.44 -5.04
N ASP A 31 -21.30 -10.72 -3.99
CA ASP A 31 -21.20 -12.05 -3.36
C ASP A 31 -21.77 -12.08 -1.93
N GLY A 32 -22.34 -10.96 -1.46
CA GLY A 32 -22.87 -10.80 -0.11
C GLY A 32 -21.76 -10.65 0.95
N ILE A 33 -22.17 -10.62 2.22
CA ILE A 33 -21.25 -10.58 3.39
C ILE A 33 -20.18 -11.70 3.34
N PRO A 34 -20.48 -12.93 2.87
CA PRO A 34 -19.44 -13.96 2.74
C PRO A 34 -18.25 -13.56 1.86
N GLY A 35 -18.45 -12.68 0.87
CA GLY A 35 -17.37 -12.19 -0.01
C GLY A 35 -16.27 -11.44 0.75
N VAL A 36 -16.56 -10.88 1.93
CA VAL A 36 -15.54 -10.20 2.77
C VAL A 36 -14.48 -11.19 3.27
N TRP A 37 -14.76 -12.49 3.25
CA TRP A 37 -13.78 -13.53 3.61
C TRP A 37 -12.51 -13.49 2.77
N TYR A 38 -12.58 -13.01 1.52
CA TYR A 38 -11.39 -12.82 0.68
C TYR A 38 -10.38 -11.85 1.32
N ALA A 39 -10.87 -10.73 1.87
CA ALA A 39 -10.03 -9.74 2.53
C ALA A 39 -9.49 -10.26 3.88
N TRP A 40 -10.34 -10.91 4.68
CA TRP A 40 -9.93 -11.50 5.96
C TRP A 40 -8.89 -12.61 5.78
N SER A 41 -9.04 -13.45 4.75
CA SER A 41 -8.06 -14.50 4.44
C SER A 41 -6.69 -13.92 4.11
N PHE A 42 -6.64 -12.81 3.39
CA PHE A 42 -5.39 -12.11 3.09
C PHE A 42 -4.77 -11.48 4.34
N ALA A 43 -5.58 -10.79 5.16
CA ALA A 43 -5.14 -10.14 6.39
C ALA A 43 -4.59 -11.14 7.44
N LEU A 44 -5.21 -12.31 7.55
CA LEU A 44 -4.75 -13.36 8.46
C LEU A 44 -3.61 -14.20 7.86
N GLY A 45 -3.55 -14.31 6.54
CA GLY A 45 -2.62 -15.17 5.81
C GLY A 45 -1.14 -14.75 5.90
N GLY A 46 -0.31 -15.45 5.13
CA GLY A 46 1.15 -15.25 5.12
C GLY A 46 1.62 -13.85 4.68
N ALA A 47 0.75 -13.06 4.05
CA ALA A 47 1.04 -11.66 3.70
C ALA A 47 0.69 -10.66 4.81
N GLY A 48 -0.09 -11.08 5.82
CA GLY A 48 -0.54 -10.25 6.93
C GLY A 48 -0.02 -10.75 8.27
N ALA A 49 -0.93 -11.10 9.19
CA ALA A 49 -0.62 -11.43 10.57
C ALA A 49 0.35 -12.61 10.70
N LEU A 50 0.05 -13.76 10.07
CA LEU A 50 0.91 -14.94 10.16
C LEU A 50 2.32 -14.68 9.61
N GLY A 51 2.42 -13.95 8.51
CA GLY A 51 3.70 -13.54 7.93
C GLY A 51 4.51 -12.70 8.90
N ALA A 52 3.90 -11.69 9.50
CA ALA A 52 4.56 -10.82 10.47
C ALA A 52 5.05 -11.61 11.70
N PHE A 53 4.22 -12.48 12.29
CA PHE A 53 4.63 -13.26 13.47
C PHE A 53 5.79 -14.22 13.19
N ILE A 54 5.81 -14.84 12.02
CA ILE A 54 6.87 -15.79 11.65
C ILE A 54 8.14 -15.06 11.21
N PHE A 55 8.03 -14.08 10.31
CA PHE A 55 9.17 -13.49 9.63
C PHE A 55 9.73 -12.22 10.27
N ALA A 56 8.97 -11.48 11.09
CA ALA A 56 9.47 -10.22 11.66
C ALA A 56 10.75 -10.40 12.49
N SER A 57 10.85 -11.49 13.25
CA SER A 57 12.06 -11.79 14.04
C SER A 57 13.27 -12.12 13.15
N LEU A 58 13.05 -12.81 12.04
CA LEU A 58 14.09 -13.19 11.07
C LEU A 58 14.57 -11.97 10.29
N LEU A 59 13.65 -11.14 9.81
CA LEU A 59 13.95 -9.90 9.09
C LEU A 59 14.73 -8.92 9.97
N ARG A 60 14.32 -8.77 11.24
CA ARG A 60 15.03 -7.91 12.19
C ARG A 60 16.47 -8.38 12.45
N ARG A 61 16.71 -9.69 12.45
CA ARG A 61 18.05 -10.27 12.65
C ARG A 61 18.93 -10.16 11.41
N SER A 62 18.34 -10.10 10.22
CA SER A 62 19.09 -10.02 8.97
C SER A 62 19.60 -8.63 8.62
N GLU A 63 19.13 -7.57 9.31
CA GLU A 63 19.49 -6.15 9.07
C GLU A 63 19.31 -5.68 7.61
N ILE A 64 18.58 -6.44 6.79
CA ILE A 64 18.29 -6.07 5.40
C ILE A 64 17.39 -4.85 5.33
N ILE A 65 17.64 -4.01 4.34
CA ILE A 65 16.83 -2.81 4.07
C ILE A 65 15.84 -3.08 2.93
N THR A 66 16.15 -4.01 2.03
CA THR A 66 15.26 -4.37 0.92
C THR A 66 15.01 -5.87 0.79
N THR A 67 13.82 -6.27 0.33
CA THR A 67 13.54 -7.69 0.02
C THR A 67 14.38 -8.22 -1.14
N ALA A 68 14.88 -7.33 -2.00
CA ALA A 68 15.78 -7.67 -3.10
C ALA A 68 17.20 -7.99 -2.62
N GLU A 69 17.66 -7.36 -1.54
CA GLU A 69 18.94 -7.65 -0.88
C GLU A 69 18.96 -9.04 -0.23
N LEU A 70 17.82 -9.49 0.30
CA LEU A 70 17.68 -10.87 0.81
C LEU A 70 18.05 -11.92 -0.25
N ILE A 71 17.85 -11.65 -1.54
CA ILE A 71 18.17 -12.60 -2.61
C ILE A 71 19.67 -12.76 -2.78
N GLU A 72 20.45 -11.68 -2.65
CA GLU A 72 21.91 -11.77 -2.71
C GLU A 72 22.51 -12.42 -1.47
N LEU A 73 21.90 -12.21 -0.30
CA LEU A 73 22.33 -12.88 0.92
C LEU A 73 21.96 -14.37 0.93
N ARG A 74 20.87 -14.74 0.26
CA ARG A 74 20.34 -16.12 0.28
C ARG A 74 20.86 -16.99 -0.85
N TYR A 75 21.15 -16.40 -2.01
CA TYR A 75 21.54 -17.11 -3.23
C TYR A 75 22.84 -16.54 -3.79
N ASP A 76 23.72 -17.43 -4.26
CA ASP A 76 25.02 -17.05 -4.77
C ASP A 76 25.06 -16.89 -6.30
N GLY A 77 25.93 -15.99 -6.76
CA GLY A 77 26.39 -15.92 -8.14
C GLY A 77 25.53 -15.09 -9.11
N ARG A 78 25.84 -15.23 -10.40
CA ARG A 78 25.19 -14.47 -11.50
C ARG A 78 23.66 -14.64 -11.55
N PRO A 79 23.07 -15.82 -11.28
CA PRO A 79 21.62 -15.97 -11.26
C PRO A 79 20.94 -15.14 -10.17
N ALA A 80 21.57 -15.00 -9.00
CA ALA A 80 21.03 -14.19 -7.89
C ALA A 80 21.00 -12.70 -8.24
N ALA A 81 22.07 -12.18 -8.85
CA ALA A 81 22.14 -10.80 -9.33
C ALA A 81 21.07 -10.52 -10.42
N PHE A 82 20.87 -11.45 -11.35
CA PHE A 82 19.79 -11.34 -12.34
C PHE A 82 18.41 -11.33 -11.67
N LEU A 83 18.16 -12.23 -10.72
CA LEU A 83 16.88 -12.30 -10.01
C LEU A 83 16.61 -11.03 -9.19
N ARG A 84 17.63 -10.46 -8.56
CA ARG A 84 17.55 -9.15 -7.88
C ARG A 84 17.14 -8.06 -8.85
N GLY A 85 17.84 -7.94 -9.98
CA GLY A 85 17.54 -6.96 -11.02
C GLY A 85 16.13 -7.12 -11.57
N PHE A 86 15.73 -8.35 -11.90
CA PHE A 86 14.38 -8.66 -12.38
C PHE A 86 13.32 -8.28 -11.36
N LYS A 87 13.44 -8.68 -10.09
CA LYS A 87 12.47 -8.34 -9.05
C LYS A 87 12.41 -6.83 -8.79
N GLY A 88 13.55 -6.14 -8.82
CA GLY A 88 13.61 -4.69 -8.70
C GLY A 88 12.82 -3.99 -9.80
N VAL A 89 12.99 -4.42 -11.05
CA VAL A 89 12.25 -3.87 -12.21
C VAL A 89 10.77 -4.26 -12.16
N TYR A 90 10.47 -5.54 -11.92
CA TYR A 90 9.11 -6.07 -11.89
C TYR A 90 8.27 -5.39 -10.80
N PHE A 91 8.72 -5.40 -9.55
CA PHE A 91 7.96 -4.81 -8.46
C PHE A 91 8.08 -3.28 -8.43
N GLY A 92 9.24 -2.73 -8.77
CA GLY A 92 9.48 -1.29 -8.74
C GLY A 92 8.78 -0.50 -9.85
N ILE A 93 8.64 -1.08 -11.04
CA ILE A 93 8.05 -0.40 -12.20
C ILE A 93 6.68 -0.99 -12.52
N PHE A 94 6.61 -2.29 -12.86
CA PHE A 94 5.39 -2.87 -13.41
C PHE A 94 4.29 -3.01 -12.37
N ALA A 95 4.58 -3.64 -11.22
CA ALA A 95 3.59 -3.81 -10.16
C ALA A 95 3.11 -2.45 -9.63
N ASN A 96 4.05 -1.53 -9.37
CA ASN A 96 3.72 -0.17 -8.93
C ASN A 96 2.86 0.59 -9.95
N ALA A 97 3.14 0.49 -11.25
CA ALA A 97 2.33 1.14 -12.29
C ALA A 97 0.89 0.60 -12.32
N VAL A 98 0.72 -0.72 -12.16
CA VAL A 98 -0.61 -1.35 -12.07
C VAL A 98 -1.36 -0.87 -10.83
N THR A 99 -0.70 -0.88 -9.66
CA THR A 99 -1.28 -0.39 -8.40
C THR A 99 -1.69 1.08 -8.52
N LEU A 100 -0.83 1.93 -9.08
CA LEU A 100 -1.13 3.34 -9.28
C LEU A 100 -2.33 3.54 -10.22
N GLY A 101 -2.40 2.77 -11.30
CA GLY A 101 -3.54 2.79 -12.21
C GLY A 101 -4.86 2.42 -11.52
N TRP A 102 -4.83 1.42 -10.63
CA TRP A 102 -5.99 1.02 -9.84
C TRP A 102 -6.45 2.14 -8.88
N ILE A 103 -5.51 2.75 -8.16
CA ILE A 103 -5.79 3.84 -7.22
C ILE A 103 -6.36 5.06 -7.98
N ILE A 104 -5.74 5.47 -9.08
CA ILE A 104 -6.23 6.61 -9.90
C ILE A 104 -7.65 6.34 -10.41
N LYS A 105 -7.95 5.11 -10.83
CA LYS A 105 -9.30 4.73 -11.26
C LYS A 105 -10.31 4.79 -10.10
N ALA A 106 -9.93 4.38 -8.90
CA ALA A 106 -10.79 4.48 -7.72
C ALA A 106 -11.11 5.94 -7.39
N VAL A 107 -10.09 6.81 -7.36
CA VAL A 107 -10.29 8.26 -7.14
C VAL A 107 -11.17 8.86 -8.25
N TRP A 108 -10.95 8.49 -9.51
CA TRP A 108 -11.81 8.92 -10.62
C TRP A 108 -13.27 8.54 -10.40
N THR A 109 -13.53 7.29 -9.99
CA THR A 109 -14.89 6.78 -9.76
C THR A 109 -15.58 7.52 -8.62
N ILE A 110 -14.87 7.72 -7.51
CA ILE A 110 -15.42 8.39 -6.32
C ILE A 110 -15.61 9.89 -6.56
N SER A 111 -14.72 10.53 -7.31
CA SER A 111 -14.83 11.95 -7.66
C SER A 111 -16.15 12.30 -8.37
N ALA A 112 -16.67 11.37 -9.18
CA ALA A 112 -17.93 11.56 -9.89
C ALA A 112 -19.15 11.62 -8.94
N VAL A 113 -19.04 11.04 -7.75
CA VAL A 113 -20.10 11.03 -6.74
C VAL A 113 -19.92 12.17 -5.74
N VAL A 114 -18.69 12.42 -5.30
CA VAL A 114 -18.39 13.40 -4.24
C VAL A 114 -18.36 14.83 -4.76
N ALA A 115 -17.87 15.05 -5.98
CA ALA A 115 -17.72 16.38 -6.57
C ALA A 115 -18.18 16.39 -8.05
N PRO A 116 -19.48 16.11 -8.32
CA PRO A 116 -19.98 15.93 -9.69
C PRO A 116 -19.83 17.18 -10.57
N GLU A 117 -19.91 18.37 -9.97
CA GLU A 117 -19.81 19.67 -10.66
C GLU A 117 -18.37 20.07 -10.98
N MET A 118 -17.37 19.39 -10.42
CA MET A 118 -15.95 19.72 -10.64
C MET A 118 -15.38 18.98 -11.85
N ASN A 119 -14.47 19.65 -12.57
CA ASN A 119 -13.70 18.98 -13.61
C ASN A 119 -12.79 17.91 -12.99
N ARG A 120 -13.11 16.64 -13.25
CA ARG A 120 -12.40 15.47 -12.71
C ARG A 120 -10.91 15.44 -13.06
N HIS A 121 -10.53 15.91 -14.24
CA HIS A 121 -9.11 15.97 -14.62
C HIS A 121 -8.34 16.97 -13.76
N LEU A 122 -8.93 18.13 -13.49
CA LEU A 122 -8.32 19.15 -12.62
C LEU A 122 -8.23 18.67 -11.17
N LEU A 123 -9.29 18.03 -10.67
CA LEU A 123 -9.31 17.49 -9.31
C LEU A 123 -8.27 16.37 -9.11
N LEU A 124 -8.15 15.46 -10.07
CA LEU A 124 -7.13 14.40 -9.99
C LEU A 124 -5.72 14.96 -10.13
N GLY A 125 -5.51 15.90 -11.05
CA GLY A 125 -4.23 16.57 -11.23
C GLY A 125 -3.79 17.30 -9.95
N SER A 126 -4.71 17.98 -9.26
CA SER A 126 -4.40 18.67 -8.01
C SER A 126 -4.09 17.71 -6.87
N ILE A 127 -4.87 16.63 -6.70
CA ILE A 127 -4.58 15.59 -5.69
C ILE A 127 -3.20 14.98 -5.93
N LEU A 128 -2.89 14.56 -7.16
CA LEU A 128 -1.60 13.95 -7.49
C LEU A 128 -0.43 14.92 -7.26
N LEU A 129 -0.60 16.19 -7.62
CA LEU A 129 0.44 17.20 -7.47
C LEU A 129 0.71 17.53 -5.99
N ILE A 130 -0.35 17.67 -5.19
CA ILE A 130 -0.24 17.86 -3.73
C ILE A 130 0.45 16.65 -3.11
N THR A 131 0.04 15.43 -3.48
CA THR A 131 0.65 14.19 -2.99
C THR A 131 2.12 14.11 -3.33
N LEU A 132 2.49 14.35 -4.58
CA LEU A 132 3.88 14.36 -5.01
C LEU A 132 4.71 15.39 -4.23
N ALA A 133 4.19 16.60 -4.07
CA ALA A 133 4.88 17.68 -3.38
C ALA A 133 5.16 17.35 -1.91
N TYR A 134 4.15 16.90 -1.16
CA TYR A 134 4.38 16.56 0.25
C TYR A 134 5.21 15.29 0.40
N THR A 135 5.01 14.25 -0.41
CA THR A 135 5.80 13.01 -0.30
C THR A 135 7.28 13.27 -0.59
N ALA A 136 7.61 14.12 -1.57
CA ALA A 136 8.99 14.50 -1.87
C ALA A 136 9.66 15.31 -0.72
N ALA A 137 8.88 16.10 0.02
CA ALA A 137 9.38 16.98 1.07
C ALA A 137 9.45 16.33 2.48
N SER A 138 8.64 15.32 2.76
CA SER A 138 8.30 14.92 4.14
C SER A 138 9.24 13.90 4.81
N GLY A 139 10.04 13.15 4.02
CA GLY A 139 10.83 12.03 4.54
C GLY A 139 9.97 10.92 5.20
N LEU A 140 10.61 9.86 5.70
CA LEU A 140 9.90 8.68 6.25
C LEU A 140 8.97 9.01 7.44
N TRP A 141 9.41 9.92 8.32
CA TRP A 141 8.63 10.27 9.51
C TRP A 141 7.41 11.12 9.17
N GLY A 142 7.57 12.09 8.25
CA GLY A 142 6.47 12.93 7.80
C GLY A 142 5.41 12.12 7.04
N ILE A 143 5.83 11.16 6.20
CA ILE A 143 4.91 10.24 5.52
C ILE A 143 4.11 9.41 6.54
N ALA A 144 4.77 8.81 7.54
CA ALA A 144 4.08 8.03 8.56
C ALA A 144 3.09 8.87 9.39
N ALA A 145 3.40 10.14 9.64
CA ALA A 145 2.49 11.06 10.33
C ALA A 145 1.29 11.46 9.47
N THR A 146 1.49 11.74 8.18
CA THR A 146 0.38 12.04 7.26
C THR A 146 -0.53 10.84 7.06
N ASP A 147 0.04 9.65 6.95
CA ASP A 147 -0.68 8.38 6.82
C ASP A 147 -1.59 8.13 8.02
N LEU A 148 -1.09 8.37 9.24
CA LEU A 148 -1.88 8.22 10.46
C LEU A 148 -3.11 9.14 10.44
N ILE A 149 -2.93 10.41 10.05
CA ILE A 149 -4.02 11.38 9.97
C ILE A 149 -5.04 10.95 8.91
N GLN A 150 -4.58 10.56 7.71
CA GLN A 150 -5.44 10.10 6.61
C GLN A 150 -6.22 8.85 7.01
N PHE A 151 -5.58 7.89 7.69
CA PHE A 151 -6.23 6.69 8.18
C PHE A 151 -7.31 6.98 9.22
N LEU A 152 -7.03 7.87 10.18
CA LEU A 152 -8.03 8.25 11.19
C LEU A 152 -9.24 8.93 10.57
N ILE A 153 -9.01 9.88 9.65
CA ILE A 153 -10.10 10.55 8.92
C ILE A 153 -10.91 9.54 8.11
N GLY A 154 -10.24 8.65 7.37
CA GLY A 154 -10.89 7.62 6.57
C GLY A 154 -11.69 6.63 7.43
N SER A 155 -11.14 6.19 8.55
CA SER A 155 -11.80 5.25 9.47
C SER A 155 -13.03 5.85 10.15
N LEU A 156 -13.01 7.15 10.47
CA LEU A 156 -14.17 7.85 11.04
C LEU A 156 -15.29 8.10 10.02
N GLY A 157 -14.94 8.20 8.74
CA GLY A 157 -15.90 8.41 7.65
C GLY A 157 -16.47 7.13 7.02
N SER A 158 -15.96 5.96 7.42
CA SER A 158 -16.39 4.63 6.93
C SER A 158 -17.51 4.05 7.78
#